data_AF-A0A0E0QQ17-F1
#
_entry.id   AF-A0A0E0QQ17-F1
#
_cell.length_a   1.000
_cell.length_b   1.000
_cell.length_c   1.000
_cell.angle_alpha   90.00
_cell.angle_beta   90.00
_cell.angle_gamma   90.00
#
_symmetry.space_group_name_H-M   'P 1'
#
loop_
_entity.id
_entity.type
_entity.pdbx_description
1 polymer ?
#
loop_
_entity_poly.entity_id
_entity_poly.type
_entity_poly.pdbx_seq_one_letter_code
_entity_poly.pdbx_strand_id
1 'polypeptide(L)'
;MQNCTDITEIYPEGMKAYLINGAQKTGWLPVDYNMASLRNVTLTQSIYSRTPRFDSNFDILSVTGFISLIKPSSTWLNVEHDIFYREHGLNMTNYILSIQKLGSVKYISSPELGFLQSLSGGINREVNLVFCFLDKALSDPSTNKTYNYMLSNLTFIKTIASGIMVPKNYIWPVTSDNYIQLHTQIVQEAHNAGLEIYASDFSNDGIFPYNYSYDPLGEYLSFVSDGGFSVDGVLTDFPLTASEAIGNPLIISHNGGSGDYPGCTDLAYENAVRDGADVIDCSIQMTKDGIPICMSSIDLLATTDVQQSKFCSLLSVIPEIQSKKGIFTFNLTWDDINILRPKISSPLSDYNAAFMAASLGFDVVDLVTTALSHAGYNNPTTTNKEVMIQSRHSAVLVKLKHQKTQYKLVYTLPLNIEDASDSSVAEMNKFAEAVMKSVFVESSGFIVRKTNLVKELQSAGRLAVYAQMKQRWKSITTFFSVNSCTGLGDGKPRSMKAVEIGGLVQTLQDKARRPARAPALVLKPSDVVEPPLPAAAAAAAAVPKTTGYSSPRSDAPPPAAAVTAISSTGILLGMVWVSLLI
;
A
#
# COMPACT_ATOMS: atom_id res chain seq x y z
N MET A 1 34.23 10.66 5.40
CA MET A 1 33.33 11.50 6.23
C MET A 1 32.68 12.60 5.40
N GLN A 2 33.40 13.33 4.55
CA GLN A 2 32.88 14.46 3.75
C GLN A 2 31.60 14.22 2.94
N ASN A 3 31.24 12.97 2.64
CA ASN A 3 30.04 12.66 1.85
C ASN A 3 28.75 12.63 2.70
N CYS A 4 28.86 12.59 4.03
CA CYS A 4 27.71 12.41 4.93
C CYS A 4 27.81 13.24 6.21
N THR A 5 28.74 14.20 6.26
CA THR A 5 28.92 15.11 7.39
C THR A 5 29.39 16.48 6.92
N ASP A 6 29.33 17.48 7.82
CA ASP A 6 29.88 18.83 7.65
C ASP A 6 31.39 18.94 7.93
N ILE A 7 32.14 17.81 7.90
CA ILE A 7 33.55 17.75 8.35
C ILE A 7 34.46 18.73 7.61
N THR A 8 34.15 19.05 6.36
CA THR A 8 34.93 19.98 5.53
C THR A 8 34.83 21.41 6.04
N GLU A 9 33.73 21.78 6.70
CA GLU A 9 33.54 23.09 7.32
C GLU A 9 34.25 23.17 8.68
N ILE A 10 34.20 22.08 9.46
CA ILE A 10 34.79 22.02 10.80
C ILE A 10 36.32 21.86 10.74
N TYR A 11 36.83 21.08 9.78
CA TYR A 11 38.26 20.79 9.61
C TYR A 11 38.73 21.01 8.16
N PRO A 12 38.76 22.24 7.63
CA PRO A 12 39.07 22.50 6.22
C PRO A 12 40.44 21.99 5.76
N GLU A 13 41.41 21.87 6.69
CA GLU A 13 42.77 21.36 6.42
C GLU A 13 42.94 19.87 6.78
N GLY A 14 41.86 19.17 7.12
CA GLY A 14 41.88 17.78 7.60
C GLY A 14 42.02 16.71 6.51
N MET A 15 42.09 17.10 5.24
CA MET A 15 42.16 16.17 4.11
C MET A 15 43.50 15.43 4.09
N LYS A 16 43.44 14.10 4.01
CA LYS A 16 44.63 13.23 3.90
C LYS A 16 44.45 12.18 2.80
N ALA A 17 45.57 11.67 2.30
CA ALA A 17 45.60 10.61 1.30
C ALA A 17 46.03 9.29 1.94
N TYR A 18 45.28 8.23 1.66
CA TYR A 18 45.51 6.87 2.15
C TYR A 18 45.47 5.88 0.99
N LEU A 19 46.17 4.76 1.15
CA LEU A 19 46.00 3.60 0.27
C LEU A 19 44.95 2.68 0.89
N ILE A 20 43.82 2.50 0.22
CA ILE A 20 42.72 1.63 0.70
C ILE A 20 42.39 0.66 -0.41
N ASN A 21 42.56 -0.64 -0.14
CA ASN A 21 42.33 -1.72 -1.10
C ASN A 21 43.10 -1.52 -2.42
N GLY A 22 44.34 -1.04 -2.34
CA GLY A 22 45.20 -0.79 -3.51
C GLY A 22 44.88 0.49 -4.30
N ALA A 23 43.87 1.26 -3.91
CA ALA A 23 43.53 2.53 -4.52
C ALA A 23 43.86 3.71 -3.59
N GLN A 24 44.46 4.77 -4.14
CA GLN A 24 44.68 6.00 -3.39
C GLN A 24 43.34 6.71 -3.20
N LYS A 25 42.95 6.90 -1.94
CA LYS A 25 41.75 7.63 -1.54
C LYS A 25 42.16 8.87 -0.75
N THR A 26 41.62 10.02 -1.14
CA THR A 26 41.89 11.31 -0.49
C THR A 26 40.62 11.86 0.12
N GLY A 27 40.68 12.28 1.38
CA GLY A 27 39.52 12.83 2.08
C GLY A 27 39.70 12.93 3.59
N TRP A 28 38.57 13.10 4.27
CA TRP A 28 38.47 13.07 5.73
C TRP A 28 38.05 11.68 6.18
N LEU A 29 38.98 10.92 6.75
CA LEU A 29 38.77 9.54 7.15
C LEU A 29 38.51 9.44 8.65
N PRO A 30 37.58 8.58 9.11
CA PRO A 30 37.29 8.44 10.54
C PRO A 30 38.49 8.06 11.41
N VAL A 31 39.50 7.37 10.85
CA VAL A 31 40.72 6.93 11.57
C VAL A 31 41.55 8.10 12.09
N ASP A 32 41.39 9.30 11.52
CA ASP A 32 42.12 10.52 11.90
C ASP A 32 41.54 11.24 13.12
N TYR A 33 40.37 10.82 13.59
CA TYR A 33 39.60 11.55 14.59
C TYR A 33 39.21 10.64 15.75
N ASN A 34 39.14 11.22 16.93
CA ASN A 34 38.51 10.59 18.09
C ASN A 34 37.09 11.15 18.30
N MET A 35 36.29 10.47 19.12
CA MET A 35 34.91 10.92 19.39
C MET A 35 34.83 12.31 20.02
N ALA A 36 35.87 12.77 20.74
CA ALA A 36 35.89 14.12 21.29
C ALA A 36 36.05 15.19 20.19
N SER A 37 36.91 14.94 19.19
CA SER A 37 37.05 15.82 18.01
C SER A 37 35.80 15.81 17.12
N LEU A 38 35.10 14.68 17.03
CA LEU A 38 33.89 14.57 16.20
C LEU A 38 32.63 15.15 16.85
N ARG A 39 32.72 15.67 18.09
CA ARG A 39 31.56 16.19 18.82
C ARG A 39 30.88 17.37 18.13
N ASN A 40 31.62 18.16 17.37
CA ASN A 40 31.10 19.33 16.65
C ASN A 40 30.80 19.02 15.18
N VAL A 41 30.93 17.76 14.77
CA VAL A 41 30.69 17.31 13.39
C VAL A 41 29.31 16.70 13.33
N THR A 42 28.49 17.19 12.42
CA THR A 42 27.08 16.81 12.29
C THR A 42 26.83 16.05 10.99
N LEU A 43 25.81 15.18 11.00
CA LEU A 43 25.42 14.38 9.85
C LEU A 43 24.68 15.23 8.80
N THR A 44 24.92 14.91 7.53
CA THR A 44 24.26 15.51 6.36
C THR A 44 23.85 14.43 5.38
N GLN A 45 22.87 14.71 4.51
CA GLN A 45 22.45 13.78 3.48
C GLN A 45 23.58 13.50 2.49
N SER A 46 23.81 12.22 2.19
CA SER A 46 24.74 11.79 1.14
C SER A 46 24.08 11.64 -0.24
N ILE A 47 22.75 11.55 -0.28
CA ILE A 47 21.95 11.31 -1.48
C ILE A 47 21.04 12.51 -1.70
N TYR A 48 21.30 13.30 -2.75
CA TYR A 48 20.63 14.59 -2.99
C TYR A 48 19.16 14.50 -3.44
N SER A 49 18.66 13.32 -3.82
CA SER A 49 17.21 13.09 -4.02
C SER A 49 16.43 13.12 -2.70
N ARG A 50 17.11 13.01 -1.54
CA ARG A 50 16.50 12.98 -0.21
C ARG A 50 16.41 14.40 0.38
N THR A 51 15.72 14.55 1.50
CA THR A 51 15.46 15.88 2.08
C THR A 51 16.66 16.40 2.91
N PRO A 52 17.11 17.66 2.69
CA PRO A 52 18.18 18.30 3.49
C PRO A 52 17.69 18.80 4.84
N ARG A 53 16.40 18.64 5.15
CA ARG A 53 15.78 19.28 6.30
C ARG A 53 16.39 18.83 7.65
N PHE A 54 17.03 17.67 7.65
CA PHE A 54 17.66 17.08 8.81
C PHE A 54 19.18 17.30 8.85
N ASP A 55 19.74 17.91 7.82
CA ASP A 55 21.17 18.19 7.75
C ASP A 55 21.60 19.09 8.89
N SER A 56 22.78 18.80 9.42
CA SER A 56 23.42 19.55 10.49
C SER A 56 22.65 19.63 11.81
N ASN A 57 21.70 18.72 12.05
CA ASN A 57 20.90 18.68 13.27
C ASN A 57 21.25 17.49 14.20
N PHE A 58 22.03 16.52 13.73
CA PHE A 58 22.27 15.26 14.44
C PHE A 58 23.75 14.90 14.53
N ASP A 59 24.17 14.48 15.72
CA ASP A 59 25.53 14.06 16.02
C ASP A 59 25.79 12.61 15.56
N ILE A 60 27.07 12.27 15.39
CA ILE A 60 27.51 10.91 15.12
C ILE A 60 27.37 10.05 16.39
N LEU A 61 26.70 8.91 16.29
CA LEU A 61 26.54 7.95 17.39
C LEU A 61 27.58 6.84 17.35
N SER A 62 28.10 6.45 18.52
CA SER A 62 28.86 5.21 18.66
C SER A 62 27.94 3.99 18.61
N VAL A 63 28.48 2.80 18.30
CA VAL A 63 27.69 1.55 18.29
C VAL A 63 27.06 1.26 19.65
N THR A 64 27.80 1.48 20.74
CA THR A 64 27.29 1.31 22.11
C THR A 64 26.22 2.35 22.44
N GLY A 65 26.40 3.59 21.99
CA GLY A 65 25.40 4.66 22.12
C GLY A 65 24.11 4.32 21.37
N PHE A 66 24.21 3.85 20.13
CA PHE A 66 23.08 3.39 19.32
C PHE A 66 22.30 2.27 20.01
N ILE A 67 22.98 1.20 20.44
CA ILE A 67 22.33 0.06 21.11
C ILE A 67 21.64 0.51 22.41
N SER A 68 22.29 1.38 23.18
CA SER A 68 21.77 1.86 24.47
C SER A 68 20.57 2.80 24.30
N LEU A 69 20.61 3.67 23.29
CA LEU A 69 19.57 4.66 23.02
C LEU A 69 18.33 4.03 22.38
N ILE A 70 18.51 3.18 21.37
CA ILE A 70 17.42 2.65 20.54
C ILE A 70 16.86 1.34 21.09
N LYS A 71 17.69 0.57 21.82
CA LYS A 71 17.39 -0.75 22.37
C LYS A 71 16.66 -1.64 21.34
N PRO A 72 17.27 -1.88 20.16
CA PRO A 72 16.63 -2.68 19.12
C PRO A 72 16.45 -4.13 19.58
N SER A 73 15.43 -4.82 19.06
CA SER A 73 15.23 -6.25 19.30
C SER A 73 16.32 -7.12 18.68
N SER A 74 16.93 -6.62 17.60
CA SER A 74 18.05 -7.25 16.90
C SER A 74 18.89 -6.18 16.21
N THR A 75 20.21 -6.32 16.26
CA THR A 75 21.18 -5.43 15.62
C THR A 75 21.95 -6.18 14.55
N TRP A 76 22.05 -5.55 13.37
CA TRP A 76 22.94 -5.93 12.28
C TRP A 76 24.12 -4.97 12.24
N LEU A 77 25.35 -5.48 12.29
CA LEU A 77 26.57 -4.68 12.18
C LEU A 77 27.28 -4.98 10.87
N ASN A 78 27.44 -3.98 10.01
CA ASN A 78 28.23 -4.09 8.79
C ASN A 78 29.66 -3.58 9.06
N VAL A 79 30.66 -4.46 8.95
CA VAL A 79 32.07 -4.16 9.20
C VAL A 79 32.80 -4.07 7.86
N GLU A 80 33.25 -2.87 7.53
CA GLU A 80 34.00 -2.59 6.33
C GLU A 80 35.44 -2.22 6.67
N HIS A 81 36.38 -2.50 5.76
CA HIS A 81 37.76 -2.01 5.81
C HIS A 81 38.57 -2.50 7.02
N ASP A 82 38.36 -3.73 7.49
CA ASP A 82 39.08 -4.28 8.66
C ASP A 82 40.59 -4.31 8.44
N ILE A 83 41.07 -4.73 7.26
CA ILE A 83 42.49 -4.69 6.92
C ILE A 83 43.07 -3.28 7.07
N PHE A 84 42.40 -2.27 6.51
CA PHE A 84 42.84 -0.88 6.60
C PHE A 84 42.91 -0.42 8.06
N TYR A 85 41.89 -0.69 8.87
CA TYR A 85 41.90 -0.33 10.29
C TYR A 85 43.02 -1.05 11.06
N ARG A 86 43.32 -2.30 10.72
CA ARG A 86 44.40 -3.08 11.31
C ARG A 86 45.77 -2.51 11.00
N GLU A 87 46.00 -2.07 9.76
CA GLU A 87 47.23 -1.37 9.36
C GLU A 87 47.45 -0.07 10.16
N HIS A 88 46.37 0.52 10.67
CA HIS A 88 46.39 1.73 11.51
C HIS A 88 46.29 1.41 13.02
N GLY A 89 46.60 0.17 13.42
CA GLY A 89 46.70 -0.22 14.82
C GLY A 89 45.36 -0.46 15.53
N LEU A 90 44.25 -0.55 14.80
CA LEU A 90 42.92 -0.81 15.34
C LEU A 90 42.51 -2.27 15.08
N ASN A 91 41.91 -2.91 16.09
CA ASN A 91 41.51 -4.32 15.99
C ASN A 91 39.98 -4.47 16.02
N MET A 92 39.36 -4.45 14.83
CA MET A 92 37.90 -4.55 14.71
C MET A 92 37.36 -5.88 15.25
N THR A 93 38.11 -6.98 15.11
CA THR A 93 37.73 -8.28 15.67
C THR A 93 37.51 -8.16 17.18
N ASN A 94 38.47 -7.61 17.93
CA ASN A 94 38.36 -7.44 19.39
C ASN A 94 37.21 -6.50 19.78
N TYR A 95 37.02 -5.40 19.04
CA TYR A 95 35.91 -4.48 19.29
C TYR A 95 34.56 -5.17 19.11
N ILE A 96 34.36 -5.91 18.02
CA ILE A 96 33.12 -6.65 17.75
C ILE A 96 32.88 -7.74 18.79
N LEU A 97 33.93 -8.49 19.19
CA LEU A 97 33.85 -9.48 20.26
C LEU A 97 33.48 -8.86 21.62
N SER A 98 33.83 -7.60 21.87
CA SER A 98 33.39 -6.87 23.05
C SER A 98 31.92 -6.44 22.96
N ILE A 99 31.47 -5.98 21.80
CA ILE A 99 30.12 -5.44 21.57
C ILE A 99 29.06 -6.55 21.60
N GLN A 100 29.37 -7.74 21.07
CA GLN A 100 28.42 -8.87 21.11
C GLN A 100 27.97 -9.26 22.52
N LYS A 101 28.79 -8.96 23.56
CA LYS A 101 28.45 -9.25 24.97
C LYS A 101 27.23 -8.47 25.46
N LEU A 102 26.81 -7.44 24.72
CA LEU A 102 25.57 -6.70 24.97
C LEU A 102 24.31 -7.50 24.59
N GLY A 103 24.44 -8.62 23.87
CA GLY A 103 23.35 -9.56 23.58
C GLY A 103 22.38 -9.17 22.45
N SER A 104 22.39 -7.91 21.99
CA SER A 104 21.49 -7.42 20.94
C SER A 104 21.96 -7.68 19.51
N VAL A 105 23.24 -8.04 19.30
CA VAL A 105 23.80 -8.29 17.95
C VAL A 105 23.41 -9.68 17.48
N LYS A 106 22.74 -9.78 16.34
CA LYS A 106 22.34 -11.07 15.72
C LYS A 106 22.94 -11.28 14.35
N TYR A 107 23.41 -10.22 13.69
CA TYR A 107 24.04 -10.30 12.38
C TYR A 107 25.31 -9.47 12.35
N ILE A 108 26.37 -10.04 11.78
CA ILE A 108 27.60 -9.33 11.47
C ILE A 108 27.93 -9.62 10.01
N SER A 109 28.03 -8.57 9.21
CA SER A 109 28.34 -8.67 7.80
C SER A 109 29.68 -8.03 7.46
N SER A 110 30.36 -8.54 6.44
CA SER A 110 31.59 -7.91 5.93
C SER A 110 31.88 -8.35 4.49
N PRO A 111 32.43 -7.45 3.66
CA PRO A 111 32.99 -7.81 2.36
C PRO A 111 34.37 -8.49 2.46
N GLU A 112 34.99 -8.53 3.64
CA GLU A 112 36.32 -9.14 3.85
C GLU A 112 36.17 -10.53 4.46
N LEU A 113 36.32 -11.59 3.66
CA LEU A 113 36.08 -12.96 4.12
C LEU A 113 37.05 -13.36 5.24
N GLY A 114 38.30 -12.88 5.18
CA GLY A 114 39.31 -13.09 6.21
C GLY A 114 38.95 -12.47 7.57
N PHE A 115 38.17 -11.38 7.59
CA PHE A 115 37.65 -10.80 8.83
C PHE A 115 36.55 -11.68 9.44
N LEU A 116 35.62 -12.19 8.62
CA LEU A 116 34.62 -13.14 9.12
C LEU A 116 35.28 -14.42 9.65
N GLN A 117 36.34 -14.88 8.97
CA GLN A 117 37.13 -16.02 9.43
C GLN A 117 37.80 -15.75 10.78
N SER A 118 38.35 -14.55 11.02
CA SER A 118 38.97 -14.20 12.32
C SER A 118 37.96 -14.14 13.47
N LEU A 119 36.67 -13.87 13.19
CA LEU A 119 35.61 -13.88 14.20
C LEU A 119 35.11 -15.29 14.57
N SER A 120 35.17 -16.24 13.64
CA SER A 120 34.52 -17.56 13.75
C SER A 120 34.87 -18.36 15.03
N GLY A 121 36.06 -18.15 15.61
CA GLY A 121 36.49 -18.82 16.84
C GLY A 121 36.01 -18.19 18.16
N GLY A 122 35.53 -16.95 18.15
CA GLY A 122 35.19 -16.20 19.36
C GLY A 122 33.76 -15.63 19.40
N ILE A 123 33.03 -15.69 18.29
CA ILE A 123 31.67 -15.18 18.20
C ILE A 123 30.65 -16.16 18.78
N ASN A 124 29.58 -15.65 19.40
CA ASN A 124 28.45 -16.46 19.83
C ASN A 124 27.81 -17.17 18.61
N ARG A 125 27.51 -18.46 18.76
CA ARG A 125 26.89 -19.30 17.71
C ARG A 125 25.52 -18.83 17.25
N GLU A 126 24.83 -18.02 18.05
CA GLU A 126 23.56 -17.39 17.67
C GLU A 126 23.72 -16.18 16.75
N VAL A 127 24.95 -15.70 16.51
CA VAL A 127 25.23 -14.58 15.62
C VAL A 127 25.47 -15.10 14.21
N ASN A 128 24.68 -14.61 13.26
CA ASN A 128 24.84 -14.92 11.86
C ASN A 128 25.97 -14.10 11.25
N LEU A 129 26.95 -14.78 10.67
CA LEU A 129 28.02 -14.16 9.90
C LEU A 129 27.61 -14.13 8.43
N VAL A 130 27.62 -12.94 7.82
CA VAL A 130 27.12 -12.73 6.46
C VAL A 130 28.21 -12.16 5.56
N PHE A 131 28.58 -12.88 4.51
CA PHE A 131 29.58 -12.41 3.56
C PHE A 131 28.95 -11.49 2.50
N CYS A 132 29.43 -10.25 2.39
CA CYS A 132 28.91 -9.25 1.46
C CYS A 132 29.63 -9.31 0.12
N PHE A 133 28.92 -9.64 -0.95
CA PHE A 133 29.42 -9.46 -2.31
C PHE A 133 29.31 -8.00 -2.72
N LEU A 134 30.36 -7.48 -3.38
CA LEU A 134 30.35 -6.14 -3.99
C LEU A 134 30.23 -6.28 -5.51
N ASP A 135 30.85 -5.39 -6.29
CA ASP A 135 30.94 -5.56 -7.74
C ASP A 135 31.75 -6.81 -8.11
N LYS A 136 31.29 -7.56 -9.11
CA LYS A 136 31.88 -8.84 -9.56
C LYS A 136 33.36 -8.72 -9.94
N ALA A 137 33.77 -7.57 -10.48
CA ALA A 137 35.13 -7.31 -10.94
C ALA A 137 36.08 -6.92 -9.79
N LEU A 138 35.54 -6.51 -8.64
CA LEU A 138 36.35 -6.19 -7.47
C LEU A 138 36.87 -7.47 -6.79
N SER A 139 37.98 -7.32 -6.08
CA SER A 139 38.56 -8.36 -5.26
C SER A 139 38.34 -8.09 -3.78
N ASP A 140 38.10 -9.16 -3.03
CA ASP A 140 38.21 -9.13 -1.58
C ASP A 140 39.69 -8.96 -1.21
N PRO A 141 40.05 -7.88 -0.48
CA PRO A 141 41.44 -7.59 -0.14
C PRO A 141 42.07 -8.64 0.77
N SER A 142 41.28 -9.44 1.49
CA SER A 142 41.78 -10.47 2.40
C SER A 142 42.15 -11.78 1.71
N THR A 143 41.47 -12.13 0.63
CA THR A 143 41.72 -13.36 -0.14
C THR A 143 42.42 -13.12 -1.48
N ASN A 144 42.42 -11.86 -1.93
CA ASN A 144 42.85 -11.43 -3.27
C ASN A 144 42.15 -12.21 -4.40
N LYS A 145 40.92 -12.65 -4.15
CA LYS A 145 40.03 -13.29 -5.13
C LYS A 145 38.93 -12.32 -5.52
N THR A 146 38.48 -12.40 -6.76
CA THR A 146 37.34 -11.61 -7.22
C THR A 146 36.04 -12.12 -6.60
N TYR A 147 35.07 -11.23 -6.39
CA TYR A 147 33.73 -11.62 -5.95
C TYR A 147 33.08 -12.58 -6.95
N ASN A 148 33.33 -12.40 -8.26
CA ASN A 148 32.87 -13.36 -9.27
C ASN A 148 33.46 -14.77 -9.08
N TYR A 149 34.74 -14.88 -8.73
CA TYR A 149 35.35 -16.17 -8.44
C TYR A 149 34.74 -16.82 -7.19
N MET A 150 34.57 -16.04 -6.12
CA MET A 150 33.99 -16.55 -4.87
C MET A 150 32.54 -16.98 -5.01
N LEU A 151 31.78 -16.38 -5.93
CA LEU A 151 30.40 -16.76 -6.23
C LEU A 151 30.30 -18.22 -6.70
N SER A 152 31.32 -18.73 -7.38
CA SER A 152 31.39 -20.13 -7.82
C SER A 152 31.75 -21.13 -6.73
N ASN A 153 32.04 -20.68 -5.50
CA ASN A 153 32.49 -21.52 -4.40
C ASN A 153 31.76 -21.22 -3.08
N LEU A 154 30.42 -21.28 -3.13
CA LEU A 154 29.57 -21.04 -1.96
C LEU A 154 29.80 -22.05 -0.84
N THR A 155 30.16 -23.30 -1.16
CA THR A 155 30.50 -24.32 -0.15
C THR A 155 31.70 -23.91 0.71
N PHE A 156 32.70 -23.24 0.14
CA PHE A 156 33.82 -22.69 0.92
C PHE A 156 33.35 -21.55 1.82
N ILE A 157 32.54 -20.63 1.29
CA ILE A 157 31.96 -19.52 2.08
C ILE A 157 31.16 -20.06 3.27
N LYS A 158 30.38 -21.13 3.07
CA LYS A 158 29.62 -21.81 4.13
C LYS A 158 30.47 -22.30 5.31
N THR A 159 31.76 -22.58 5.09
CA THR A 159 32.67 -22.97 6.18
C THR A 159 32.99 -21.80 7.13
N ILE A 160 32.72 -20.56 6.71
CA ILE A 160 33.07 -19.32 7.42
C ILE A 160 31.80 -18.54 7.82
N ALA A 161 30.79 -18.50 6.96
CA ALA A 161 29.60 -17.67 7.08
C ALA A 161 28.31 -18.52 7.08
N SER A 162 27.26 -18.01 7.74
CA SER A 162 25.92 -18.61 7.72
C SER A 162 25.02 -18.05 6.61
N GLY A 163 25.36 -16.89 6.06
CA GLY A 163 24.66 -16.32 4.91
C GLY A 163 25.55 -15.48 4.00
N ILE A 164 24.98 -15.03 2.89
CA ILE A 164 25.58 -14.11 1.92
C ILE A 164 24.65 -12.93 1.65
N MET A 165 25.20 -11.75 1.41
CA MET A 165 24.45 -10.59 0.94
C MET A 165 24.95 -10.22 -0.45
N VAL A 166 24.04 -10.07 -1.41
CA VAL A 166 24.37 -9.79 -2.81
C VAL A 166 23.61 -8.56 -3.33
N PRO A 167 24.23 -7.71 -4.15
CA PRO A 167 23.52 -6.69 -4.90
C PRO A 167 22.38 -7.28 -5.72
N LYS A 168 21.23 -6.59 -5.79
CA LYS A 168 20.04 -7.10 -6.50
C LYS A 168 20.29 -7.55 -7.94
N ASN A 169 21.28 -6.95 -8.62
CA ASN A 169 21.68 -7.28 -9.99
C ASN A 169 22.46 -8.63 -10.12
N TYR A 170 22.90 -9.24 -9.02
CA TYR A 170 23.42 -10.61 -9.02
C TYR A 170 22.29 -11.63 -9.23
N ILE A 171 21.12 -11.32 -8.70
CA ILE A 171 19.94 -12.18 -8.75
C ILE A 171 19.18 -11.92 -10.06
N TRP A 172 18.87 -10.65 -10.35
CA TRP A 172 18.20 -10.22 -11.57
C TRP A 172 19.13 -9.30 -12.38
N PRO A 173 19.92 -9.84 -13.32
CA PRO A 173 20.82 -9.03 -14.13
C PRO A 173 20.05 -7.98 -14.94
N VAL A 174 20.63 -6.80 -15.10
CA VAL A 174 20.02 -5.69 -15.84
C VAL A 174 20.89 -5.38 -17.06
N THR A 175 20.28 -5.23 -18.22
CA THR A 175 20.95 -4.82 -19.46
C THR A 175 21.37 -3.35 -19.42
N SER A 176 22.24 -2.94 -20.35
CA SER A 176 22.69 -1.54 -20.45
C SER A 176 21.57 -0.55 -20.79
N ASP A 177 20.49 -1.02 -21.41
CA ASP A 177 19.27 -0.25 -21.69
C ASP A 177 18.22 -0.37 -20.57
N ASN A 178 18.61 -0.84 -19.39
CA ASN A 178 17.84 -0.83 -18.14
C ASN A 178 16.61 -1.77 -18.13
N TYR A 179 16.74 -2.94 -18.76
CA TYR A 179 15.76 -4.02 -18.70
C TYR A 179 16.29 -5.23 -17.92
N ILE A 180 15.38 -5.92 -17.24
CA ILE A 180 15.67 -7.12 -16.45
C ILE A 180 15.87 -8.32 -17.38
N GLN A 181 16.89 -9.12 -17.10
CA GLN A 181 17.15 -10.42 -17.71
C GLN A 181 16.62 -11.56 -16.84
N LEU A 182 16.67 -12.79 -17.35
CA LEU A 182 16.35 -13.98 -16.56
C LEU A 182 17.19 -14.02 -15.27
N HIS A 183 16.55 -14.39 -14.16
CA HIS A 183 17.24 -14.53 -12.90
C HIS A 183 18.37 -15.57 -12.98
N THR A 184 19.40 -15.36 -12.18
CA THR A 184 20.46 -16.36 -12.00
C THR A 184 20.01 -17.45 -11.04
N GLN A 185 20.82 -18.50 -10.91
CA GLN A 185 20.57 -19.61 -9.98
C GLN A 185 21.10 -19.33 -8.57
N ILE A 186 21.63 -18.12 -8.29
CA ILE A 186 22.38 -17.85 -7.06
C ILE A 186 21.58 -18.07 -5.78
N VAL A 187 20.27 -17.78 -5.80
CA VAL A 187 19.38 -18.02 -4.66
C VAL A 187 19.32 -19.52 -4.35
N GLN A 188 19.04 -20.34 -5.35
CA GLN A 188 18.99 -21.79 -5.22
C GLN A 188 20.35 -22.38 -4.85
N GLU A 189 21.44 -21.89 -5.45
CA GLU A 189 22.80 -22.33 -5.16
C GLU A 189 23.21 -22.02 -3.72
N ALA A 190 22.86 -20.83 -3.20
CA ALA A 190 23.11 -20.46 -1.81
C ALA A 190 22.34 -21.37 -0.85
N HIS A 191 21.04 -21.57 -1.09
CA HIS A 191 20.21 -22.47 -0.29
C HIS A 191 20.71 -23.92 -0.33
N ASN A 192 21.12 -24.43 -1.49
CA ASN A 192 21.73 -25.76 -1.63
C ASN A 192 23.05 -25.90 -0.87
N ALA A 193 23.81 -24.80 -0.75
CA ALA A 193 25.02 -24.75 0.08
C ALA A 193 24.71 -24.56 1.57
N GLY A 194 23.44 -24.40 1.96
CA GLY A 194 23.02 -24.15 3.34
C GLY A 194 23.31 -22.72 3.83
N LEU A 195 23.38 -21.77 2.91
CA LEU A 195 23.54 -20.33 3.19
C LEU A 195 22.19 -19.62 3.06
N GLU A 196 21.89 -18.73 4.00
CA GLU A 196 20.87 -17.70 3.79
C GLU A 196 21.37 -16.70 2.73
N ILE A 197 20.46 -16.13 1.94
CA ILE A 197 20.78 -15.11 0.94
C ILE A 197 19.94 -13.85 1.15
N TYR A 198 20.63 -12.71 1.25
CA TYR A 198 20.04 -11.39 1.42
C TYR A 198 20.30 -10.54 0.18
N ALA A 199 19.28 -9.87 -0.36
CA ALA A 199 19.44 -8.96 -1.50
C ALA A 199 19.60 -7.50 -1.04
N SER A 200 20.54 -6.75 -1.60
CA SER A 200 20.79 -5.33 -1.26
C SER A 200 20.44 -4.36 -2.41
N ASP A 201 20.61 -3.07 -2.14
CA ASP A 201 20.46 -1.96 -3.09
C ASP A 201 19.01 -1.64 -3.49
N PHE A 202 18.08 -1.83 -2.55
CA PHE A 202 16.69 -1.39 -2.71
C PHE A 202 16.50 0.05 -2.23
N SER A 203 16.03 0.91 -3.13
CA SER A 203 15.73 2.31 -2.83
C SER A 203 14.57 2.81 -3.69
N ASN A 204 13.57 3.43 -3.06
CA ASN A 204 12.39 3.97 -3.76
C ASN A 204 12.72 5.19 -4.64
N ASP A 205 13.85 5.84 -4.36
CA ASP A 205 14.37 6.99 -5.08
C ASP A 205 15.52 6.64 -6.03
N GLY A 206 15.78 5.34 -6.22
CA GLY A 206 16.78 4.82 -7.16
C GLY A 206 16.26 4.73 -8.60
N ILE A 207 17.17 4.39 -9.52
CA ILE A 207 16.79 4.04 -10.89
C ILE A 207 16.26 2.60 -10.88
N PHE A 208 15.02 2.44 -11.31
CA PHE A 208 14.37 1.14 -11.48
C PHE A 208 14.55 0.62 -12.90
N PRO A 209 14.76 -0.69 -13.09
CA PRO A 209 14.54 -1.30 -14.39
C PRO A 209 13.13 -1.00 -14.91
N TYR A 210 13.01 -0.75 -16.21
CA TYR A 210 11.72 -0.34 -16.81
C TYR A 210 10.62 -1.39 -16.65
N ASN A 211 10.99 -2.66 -16.47
CA ASN A 211 10.07 -3.76 -16.22
C ASN A 211 9.18 -3.53 -14.99
N TYR A 212 9.69 -2.85 -13.96
CA TYR A 212 8.90 -2.54 -12.77
C TYR A 212 8.03 -1.30 -12.93
N SER A 213 8.10 -0.58 -14.06
CA SER A 213 7.32 0.64 -14.30
C SER A 213 7.44 1.67 -13.17
N TYR A 214 8.63 1.76 -12.55
CA TYR A 214 8.91 2.59 -11.37
C TYR A 214 8.06 2.28 -10.13
N ASP A 215 7.48 1.07 -10.05
CA ASP A 215 6.82 0.57 -8.86
C ASP A 215 7.81 -0.18 -7.96
N PRO A 216 8.18 0.37 -6.78
CA PRO A 216 9.07 -0.31 -5.87
C PRO A 216 8.45 -1.57 -5.28
N LEU A 217 7.12 -1.67 -5.13
CA LEU A 217 6.49 -2.87 -4.58
C LEU A 217 6.67 -4.06 -5.53
N GLY A 218 6.42 -3.86 -6.83
CA GLY A 218 6.72 -4.84 -7.87
C GLY A 218 8.19 -5.29 -7.87
N GLU A 219 9.13 -4.38 -7.60
CA GLU A 219 10.54 -4.77 -7.42
C GLU A 219 10.71 -5.74 -6.23
N TYR A 220 10.24 -5.42 -5.02
CA TYR A 220 10.39 -6.32 -3.86
C TYR A 220 9.72 -7.69 -4.07
N LEU A 221 8.51 -7.71 -4.64
CA LEU A 221 7.77 -8.95 -4.91
C LEU A 221 8.53 -9.90 -5.83
N SER A 222 9.34 -9.38 -6.76
CA SER A 222 10.17 -10.20 -7.65
C SER A 222 11.29 -10.99 -6.94
N PHE A 223 11.59 -10.68 -5.68
CA PHE A 223 12.59 -11.38 -4.86
C PHE A 223 11.95 -12.33 -3.83
N VAL A 224 10.63 -12.30 -3.68
CA VAL A 224 9.88 -13.03 -2.65
C VAL A 224 8.68 -13.70 -3.30
N SER A 225 8.89 -14.84 -3.96
CA SER A 225 7.84 -15.54 -4.71
C SER A 225 7.51 -16.93 -4.14
N ASP A 226 6.21 -17.25 -4.11
CA ASP A 226 5.70 -18.58 -3.77
C ASP A 226 5.92 -19.54 -4.95
N GLY A 227 7.15 -20.07 -5.07
CA GLY A 227 7.51 -20.93 -6.21
C GLY A 227 8.88 -21.60 -6.13
N GLY A 228 9.53 -21.56 -4.97
CA GLY A 228 10.89 -22.10 -4.77
C GLY A 228 12.02 -21.09 -5.02
N PHE A 229 11.68 -19.86 -5.40
CA PHE A 229 12.63 -18.75 -5.57
C PHE A 229 12.23 -17.59 -4.63
N SER A 230 12.87 -17.52 -3.47
CA SER A 230 12.70 -16.44 -2.50
C SER A 230 14.03 -16.18 -1.80
N VAL A 231 14.41 -14.92 -1.65
CA VAL A 231 15.51 -14.56 -0.75
C VAL A 231 15.06 -14.65 0.72
N ASP A 232 16.02 -14.75 1.64
CA ASP A 232 15.77 -14.81 3.08
C ASP A 232 15.57 -13.42 3.71
N GLY A 233 16.01 -12.37 3.01
CA GLY A 233 15.73 -10.99 3.39
C GLY A 233 16.26 -9.96 2.39
N VAL A 234 15.91 -8.70 2.64
CA VAL A 234 16.35 -7.57 1.82
C VAL A 234 16.97 -6.48 2.68
N LEU A 235 18.05 -5.87 2.20
CA LEU A 235 18.62 -4.64 2.74
C LEU A 235 18.06 -3.45 1.94
N THR A 236 17.30 -2.60 2.61
CA THR A 236 16.58 -1.49 1.99
C THR A 236 16.70 -0.21 2.79
N ASP A 237 16.73 0.91 2.08
CA ASP A 237 16.61 2.24 2.66
C ASP A 237 15.15 2.60 3.06
N PHE A 238 14.17 1.81 2.59
CA PHE A 238 12.74 2.06 2.73
C PHE A 238 12.02 0.85 3.36
N PRO A 239 12.22 0.58 4.66
CA PRO A 239 11.70 -0.61 5.33
C PRO A 239 10.16 -0.74 5.31
N LEU A 240 9.43 0.38 5.18
CA LEU A 240 7.98 0.36 5.03
C LEU A 240 7.55 -0.28 3.70
N THR A 241 8.24 0.02 2.61
CA THR A 241 7.90 -0.49 1.28
C THR A 241 8.17 -1.99 1.19
N ALA A 242 9.31 -2.46 1.71
CA ALA A 242 9.57 -3.89 1.84
C ALA A 242 8.53 -4.58 2.73
N SER A 243 8.14 -3.95 3.85
CA SER A 243 7.12 -4.52 4.75
C SER A 243 5.72 -4.57 4.13
N GLU A 244 5.39 -3.64 3.24
CA GLU A 244 4.10 -3.63 2.52
C GLU A 244 4.09 -4.70 1.42
N ALA A 245 5.19 -4.82 0.66
CA ALA A 245 5.31 -5.80 -0.42
C ALA A 245 5.31 -7.25 0.10
N ILE A 246 5.98 -7.51 1.22
CA ILE A 246 6.14 -8.85 1.80
C ILE A 246 5.01 -9.15 2.80
N GLY A 247 4.30 -8.11 3.26
CA GLY A 247 2.99 -8.31 3.89
C GLY A 247 2.06 -8.93 2.85
N ASN A 248 1.19 -9.85 3.26
CA ASN A 248 0.17 -10.43 2.39
C ASN A 248 -1.20 -9.80 2.73
N PRO A 249 -1.44 -8.50 2.44
CA PRO A 249 -2.73 -7.87 2.66
C PRO A 249 -3.73 -8.32 1.59
N LEU A 250 -5.02 -8.37 1.96
CA LEU A 250 -6.10 -8.57 0.98
C LEU A 250 -6.16 -7.38 0.00
N ILE A 251 -5.93 -7.63 -1.28
CA ILE A 251 -5.98 -6.67 -2.38
C ILE A 251 -7.33 -6.78 -3.10
N ILE A 252 -8.11 -5.69 -3.07
CA ILE A 252 -9.38 -5.57 -3.78
C ILE A 252 -9.17 -4.58 -4.93
N SER A 253 -9.44 -5.01 -6.18
CA SER A 253 -9.42 -4.10 -7.32
C SER A 253 -10.50 -3.02 -7.17
N HIS A 254 -10.38 -1.91 -7.92
CA HIS A 254 -11.47 -0.94 -8.04
C HIS A 254 -11.90 -0.80 -9.51
N ASN A 255 -13.08 -1.33 -9.85
CA ASN A 255 -13.58 -1.60 -11.19
C ASN A 255 -12.56 -2.30 -12.11
N GLY A 256 -11.81 -3.26 -11.57
CA GLY A 256 -10.66 -3.91 -12.21
C GLY A 256 -9.39 -3.06 -12.17
N GLY A 257 -8.52 -3.21 -13.17
CA GLY A 257 -7.34 -2.39 -13.44
C GLY A 257 -7.72 -1.02 -14.00
N SER A 258 -8.67 -0.33 -13.34
CA SER A 258 -9.29 0.89 -13.86
C SER A 258 -8.37 2.10 -13.91
N GLY A 259 -7.13 1.96 -13.44
CA GLY A 259 -6.07 2.96 -13.57
C GLY A 259 -5.43 2.98 -14.95
N ASP A 260 -5.42 1.84 -15.64
CA ASP A 260 -4.75 1.66 -16.93
C ASP A 260 -5.75 1.44 -18.09
N TYR A 261 -6.95 0.93 -17.78
CA TYR A 261 -8.03 0.69 -18.74
C TYR A 261 -9.34 1.34 -18.29
N PRO A 262 -10.31 1.60 -19.20
CA PRO A 262 -11.66 1.95 -18.79
C PRO A 262 -12.22 0.92 -17.80
N GLY A 263 -12.60 1.37 -16.61
CA GLY A 263 -13.10 0.48 -15.56
C GLY A 263 -14.36 -0.27 -15.95
N CYS A 264 -14.62 -1.39 -15.29
CA CYS A 264 -15.72 -2.31 -15.55
C CYS A 264 -15.71 -2.97 -16.95
N THR A 265 -14.55 -3.00 -17.61
CA THR A 265 -14.35 -3.78 -18.84
C THR A 265 -13.73 -5.14 -18.54
N ASP A 266 -13.93 -6.10 -19.44
CA ASP A 266 -13.22 -7.37 -19.45
C ASP A 266 -11.71 -7.17 -19.35
N LEU A 267 -11.14 -6.25 -20.14
CA LEU A 267 -9.72 -5.93 -20.13
C LEU A 267 -9.24 -5.39 -18.78
N ALA A 268 -10.02 -4.53 -18.11
CA ALA A 268 -9.71 -4.06 -16.77
C ALA A 268 -9.75 -5.21 -15.76
N TYR A 269 -10.75 -6.09 -15.83
CA TYR A 269 -10.88 -7.22 -14.91
C TYR A 269 -9.78 -8.26 -15.09
N GLU A 270 -9.47 -8.63 -16.33
CA GLU A 270 -8.37 -9.54 -16.66
C GLU A 270 -7.03 -8.97 -16.17
N ASN A 271 -6.80 -7.66 -16.35
CA ASN A 271 -5.60 -7.01 -15.83
C ASN A 271 -5.51 -7.09 -14.30
N ALA A 272 -6.59 -6.80 -13.58
CA ALA A 272 -6.59 -6.89 -12.11
C ALA A 272 -6.31 -8.31 -11.60
N VAL A 273 -6.82 -9.35 -12.28
CA VAL A 273 -6.49 -10.75 -11.96
C VAL A 273 -5.01 -11.02 -12.20
N ARG A 274 -4.48 -10.56 -13.35
CA ARG A 274 -3.06 -10.73 -13.69
C ARG A 274 -2.14 -10.01 -12.71
N ASP A 275 -2.54 -8.84 -12.23
CA ASP A 275 -1.79 -8.02 -11.28
C ASP A 275 -1.92 -8.52 -9.82
N GLY A 276 -2.62 -9.65 -9.60
CA GLY A 276 -2.67 -10.31 -8.30
C GLY A 276 -3.71 -9.76 -7.33
N ALA A 277 -4.78 -9.12 -7.83
CA ALA A 277 -5.90 -8.77 -6.97
C ALA A 277 -6.59 -10.03 -6.42
N ASP A 278 -6.71 -10.13 -5.09
CA ASP A 278 -7.43 -11.22 -4.43
C ASP A 278 -8.94 -11.17 -4.69
N VAL A 279 -9.47 -9.96 -4.89
CA VAL A 279 -10.90 -9.70 -5.12
C VAL A 279 -11.08 -8.73 -6.27
N ILE A 280 -11.95 -9.09 -7.20
CA ILE A 280 -12.41 -8.23 -8.29
C ILE A 280 -13.74 -7.59 -7.91
N ASP A 281 -13.78 -6.27 -7.82
CA ASP A 281 -14.99 -5.52 -7.55
C ASP A 281 -15.76 -5.19 -8.84
N CYS A 282 -17.08 -5.17 -8.73
CA CYS A 282 -17.97 -4.70 -9.79
C CYS A 282 -18.93 -3.68 -9.17
N SER A 283 -18.76 -2.41 -9.51
CA SER A 283 -19.76 -1.39 -9.17
C SER A 283 -21.02 -1.67 -9.95
N ILE A 284 -22.16 -1.87 -9.29
CA ILE A 284 -23.41 -2.25 -9.96
C ILE A 284 -24.25 -1.00 -10.24
N GLN A 285 -24.70 -0.86 -11.50
CA GLN A 285 -25.76 0.06 -11.91
C GLN A 285 -26.94 -0.71 -12.48
N MET A 286 -28.07 -0.05 -12.64
CA MET A 286 -29.29 -0.67 -13.17
C MET A 286 -29.68 -0.04 -14.50
N THR A 287 -30.10 -0.87 -15.45
CA THR A 287 -30.73 -0.44 -16.70
C THR A 287 -32.22 -0.20 -16.51
N LYS A 288 -32.86 0.47 -17.47
CA LYS A 288 -34.31 0.76 -17.49
C LYS A 288 -35.18 -0.51 -17.40
N ASP A 289 -34.71 -1.59 -17.99
CA ASP A 289 -35.35 -2.92 -18.02
C ASP A 289 -34.95 -3.81 -16.84
N GLY A 290 -34.26 -3.27 -15.83
CA GLY A 290 -33.99 -3.97 -14.57
C GLY A 290 -32.83 -4.97 -14.64
N ILE A 291 -31.90 -4.79 -15.57
CA ILE A 291 -30.70 -5.62 -15.69
C ILE A 291 -29.54 -4.94 -14.93
N PRO A 292 -28.92 -5.62 -13.95
CA PRO A 292 -27.74 -5.10 -13.26
C PRO A 292 -26.52 -5.19 -14.18
N ILE A 293 -25.72 -4.12 -14.21
CA ILE A 293 -24.51 -4.01 -15.03
C ILE A 293 -23.33 -3.56 -14.19
N CYS A 294 -22.13 -4.06 -14.51
CA CYS A 294 -20.89 -3.54 -13.94
C CYS A 294 -20.58 -2.18 -14.58
N MET A 295 -20.71 -1.10 -13.83
CA MET A 295 -20.46 0.25 -14.29
C MET A 295 -20.08 1.19 -13.16
N SER A 296 -19.01 1.95 -13.35
CA SER A 296 -18.43 2.83 -12.33
C SER A 296 -19.18 4.15 -12.12
N SER A 297 -20.19 4.45 -12.95
CA SER A 297 -21.02 5.65 -12.83
C SER A 297 -22.44 5.40 -13.31
N ILE A 298 -23.41 6.04 -12.65
CA ILE A 298 -24.81 6.08 -13.07
C ILE A 298 -25.04 7.05 -14.24
N ASP A 299 -24.17 8.04 -14.43
CA ASP A 299 -24.18 8.94 -15.60
C ASP A 299 -23.24 8.39 -16.67
N LEU A 300 -23.83 7.90 -17.76
CA LEU A 300 -23.13 7.36 -18.91
C LEU A 300 -22.19 8.39 -19.56
N LEU A 301 -22.40 9.69 -19.35
CA LEU A 301 -21.47 10.73 -19.82
C LEU A 301 -20.10 10.63 -19.13
N ALA A 302 -19.99 10.05 -17.95
CA ALA A 302 -18.71 9.96 -17.23
C ALA A 302 -17.80 8.88 -17.84
N THR A 303 -18.39 7.77 -18.30
CA THR A 303 -17.67 6.51 -18.55
C THR A 303 -17.96 5.90 -19.92
N THR A 304 -18.76 6.56 -20.78
CA THR A 304 -19.00 6.12 -22.16
C THR A 304 -18.99 7.25 -23.19
N ASP A 305 -19.10 6.88 -24.46
CA ASP A 305 -19.29 7.78 -25.61
C ASP A 305 -20.76 8.18 -25.86
N VAL A 306 -21.69 7.95 -24.91
CA VAL A 306 -23.13 8.18 -25.10
C VAL A 306 -23.51 9.55 -25.69
N GLN A 307 -22.70 10.59 -25.47
CA GLN A 307 -22.91 11.93 -26.04
C GLN A 307 -22.80 11.96 -27.58
N GLN A 308 -22.05 11.03 -28.17
CA GLN A 308 -21.87 10.89 -29.63
C GLN A 308 -22.92 9.97 -30.26
N SER A 309 -23.78 9.38 -29.45
CA SER A 309 -24.82 8.44 -29.89
C SER A 309 -26.16 9.15 -30.15
N LYS A 310 -27.13 8.38 -30.67
CA LYS A 310 -28.53 8.80 -30.82
C LYS A 310 -29.21 9.18 -29.49
N PHE A 311 -28.62 8.79 -28.34
CA PHE A 311 -29.16 9.03 -27.01
C PHE A 311 -28.78 10.40 -26.43
N CYS A 312 -27.99 11.21 -27.14
CA CYS A 312 -27.63 12.57 -26.71
C CYS A 312 -28.85 13.47 -26.45
N SER A 313 -29.98 13.20 -27.12
CA SER A 313 -31.26 13.89 -26.90
C SER A 313 -31.89 13.59 -25.52
N LEU A 314 -31.42 12.56 -24.81
CA LEU A 314 -31.90 12.15 -23.49
C LEU A 314 -31.20 12.88 -22.33
N LEU A 315 -30.37 13.89 -22.63
CA LEU A 315 -29.75 14.74 -21.63
C LEU A 315 -30.80 15.38 -20.72
N SER A 316 -30.81 14.96 -19.46
CA SER A 316 -31.69 15.51 -18.44
C SER A 316 -30.88 15.98 -17.24
N VAL A 317 -31.38 17.01 -16.55
CA VAL A 317 -30.90 17.29 -15.19
C VAL A 317 -31.76 16.44 -14.27
N ILE A 318 -31.12 15.65 -13.43
CA ILE A 318 -31.78 14.99 -12.31
C ILE A 318 -31.16 15.63 -11.08
N PRO A 319 -31.75 16.73 -10.55
CA PRO A 319 -31.12 17.58 -9.53
C PRO A 319 -30.66 16.82 -8.29
N GLU A 320 -31.30 15.71 -8.01
CA GLU A 320 -31.05 14.86 -6.86
C GLU A 320 -29.90 13.88 -7.08
N ILE A 321 -29.50 13.72 -8.33
CA ILE A 321 -28.38 12.92 -8.77
C ILE A 321 -27.20 13.84 -9.11
N GLN A 322 -27.38 14.85 -9.95
CA GLN A 322 -26.35 15.86 -10.24
C GLN A 322 -27.00 17.19 -10.66
N SER A 323 -26.33 18.32 -10.40
CA SER A 323 -26.79 19.65 -10.84
C SER A 323 -26.58 19.93 -12.34
N LYS A 324 -25.79 19.10 -13.02
CA LYS A 324 -25.50 19.16 -14.46
C LYS A 324 -26.46 18.26 -15.25
N LYS A 325 -26.49 18.44 -16.57
CA LYS A 325 -27.18 17.48 -17.45
C LYS A 325 -26.36 16.18 -17.54
N GLY A 326 -27.04 15.05 -17.41
CA GLY A 326 -26.49 13.70 -17.50
C GLY A 326 -27.33 12.82 -18.44
N ILE A 327 -26.81 11.65 -18.79
CA ILE A 327 -27.57 10.57 -19.43
C ILE A 327 -27.43 9.34 -18.55
N PHE A 328 -28.52 8.92 -17.93
CA PHE A 328 -28.44 7.97 -16.82
C PHE A 328 -28.69 6.53 -17.26
N THR A 329 -28.03 5.55 -16.63
CA THR A 329 -28.16 4.12 -16.97
C THR A 329 -29.61 3.64 -16.94
N PHE A 330 -30.40 4.10 -15.96
CA PHE A 330 -31.80 3.71 -15.80
C PHE A 330 -32.76 4.33 -16.83
N ASN A 331 -32.27 5.22 -17.71
CA ASN A 331 -33.06 5.74 -18.82
C ASN A 331 -32.98 4.87 -20.07
N LEU A 332 -32.02 3.93 -20.13
CA LEU A 332 -31.70 3.10 -21.28
C LEU A 332 -31.83 1.61 -20.95
N THR A 333 -32.29 0.81 -21.91
CA THR A 333 -32.31 -0.66 -21.75
C THR A 333 -30.90 -1.24 -21.84
N TRP A 334 -30.70 -2.50 -21.46
CA TRP A 334 -29.43 -3.17 -21.70
C TRP A 334 -29.00 -3.11 -23.17
N ASP A 335 -29.91 -3.39 -24.10
CA ASP A 335 -29.62 -3.36 -25.54
C ASP A 335 -29.18 -1.96 -26.02
N ASP A 336 -29.69 -0.90 -25.39
CA ASP A 336 -29.28 0.48 -25.66
C ASP A 336 -27.87 0.80 -25.10
N ILE A 337 -27.51 0.24 -23.95
CA ILE A 337 -26.21 0.49 -23.29
C ILE A 337 -25.10 -0.37 -23.91
N ASN A 338 -25.39 -1.61 -24.28
CA ASN A 338 -24.41 -2.58 -24.80
C ASN A 338 -23.78 -2.16 -26.15
N ILE A 339 -24.37 -1.18 -26.84
CA ILE A 339 -23.81 -0.61 -28.07
C ILE A 339 -22.88 0.60 -27.83
N LEU A 340 -22.79 1.09 -26.59
CA LEU A 340 -21.92 2.22 -26.23
C LEU A 340 -20.47 1.76 -26.05
N ARG A 341 -19.53 2.67 -26.29
CA ARG A 341 -18.10 2.41 -26.05
C ARG A 341 -17.67 2.96 -24.70
N PRO A 342 -17.00 2.14 -23.85
CA PRO A 342 -16.47 2.60 -22.59
C PRO A 342 -15.32 3.59 -22.82
N LYS A 343 -15.20 4.57 -21.93
CA LYS A 343 -14.08 5.51 -21.87
C LYS A 343 -13.58 5.63 -20.44
N ILE A 344 -12.30 5.97 -20.28
CA ILE A 344 -11.71 6.16 -18.96
C ILE A 344 -12.34 7.38 -18.24
N SER A 345 -12.75 7.20 -16.99
CA SER A 345 -13.43 8.23 -16.20
C SER A 345 -12.46 9.33 -15.74
N SER A 346 -12.90 10.59 -15.76
CA SER A 346 -12.15 11.74 -15.25
C SER A 346 -12.78 12.28 -13.95
N PRO A 347 -12.00 12.66 -12.91
CA PRO A 347 -12.47 12.93 -11.54
C PRO A 347 -13.26 14.25 -11.33
N LEU A 348 -14.21 14.59 -12.21
CA LEU A 348 -14.93 15.88 -12.20
C LEU A 348 -16.47 15.81 -11.96
N SER A 349 -17.04 14.77 -11.32
CA SER A 349 -18.51 14.70 -11.03
C SER A 349 -18.94 13.74 -9.87
N ASP A 350 -19.81 14.20 -8.94
CA ASP A 350 -20.35 13.54 -7.70
C ASP A 350 -21.91 13.34 -7.74
N TYR A 351 -22.49 12.29 -7.07
CA TYR A 351 -23.92 11.84 -7.16
C TYR A 351 -24.58 11.31 -5.83
N ASN A 352 -25.94 11.31 -5.69
CA ASN A 352 -26.74 11.20 -4.41
C ASN A 352 -28.01 10.26 -4.35
N ALA A 353 -28.35 9.79 -3.11
CA ALA A 353 -29.32 8.72 -2.74
C ALA A 353 -30.81 9.00 -2.64
N ALA A 354 -31.17 10.14 -2.04
CA ALA A 354 -32.52 10.35 -1.50
C ALA A 354 -33.61 10.37 -2.59
N PHE A 355 -33.21 10.50 -3.85
CA PHE A 355 -34.08 10.58 -5.02
C PHE A 355 -34.86 9.30 -5.33
N MET A 356 -34.20 8.14 -5.23
CA MET A 356 -34.75 6.89 -5.76
C MET A 356 -36.02 6.45 -5.01
N ALA A 357 -36.12 6.76 -3.72
CA ALA A 357 -37.28 6.43 -2.90
C ALA A 357 -38.51 7.32 -3.19
N ALA A 358 -38.30 8.58 -3.57
CA ALA A 358 -39.39 9.55 -3.74
C ALA A 358 -40.06 9.47 -5.12
N SER A 359 -39.29 9.19 -6.16
CA SER A 359 -39.69 9.44 -7.55
C SER A 359 -39.98 8.18 -8.38
N LEU A 360 -39.47 7.01 -7.97
CA LEU A 360 -39.55 5.77 -8.77
C LEU A 360 -40.47 4.71 -8.17
N GLY A 361 -41.02 4.92 -6.97
CA GLY A 361 -41.92 3.96 -6.31
C GLY A 361 -41.25 2.67 -5.84
N PHE A 362 -39.92 2.57 -5.91
CA PHE A 362 -39.16 1.43 -5.39
C PHE A 362 -38.58 1.75 -4.03
N ASP A 363 -38.91 0.92 -3.06
CA ASP A 363 -38.30 0.95 -1.75
C ASP A 363 -36.95 0.25 -1.80
N VAL A 364 -35.88 1.01 -2.06
CA VAL A 364 -34.49 0.51 -2.19
C VAL A 364 -34.06 -0.29 -0.96
N VAL A 365 -34.60 0.05 0.21
CA VAL A 365 -34.33 -0.67 1.46
C VAL A 365 -35.02 -2.05 1.49
N ASP A 366 -36.27 -2.16 1.03
CA ASP A 366 -36.96 -3.45 0.87
C ASP A 366 -36.36 -4.30 -0.25
N LEU A 367 -35.89 -3.68 -1.34
CA LEU A 367 -35.28 -4.40 -2.45
C LEU A 367 -33.95 -5.03 -2.06
N VAL A 368 -33.09 -4.28 -1.35
CA VAL A 368 -31.80 -4.78 -0.86
C VAL A 368 -32.02 -5.85 0.20
N THR A 369 -32.95 -5.67 1.15
CA THR A 369 -33.26 -6.70 2.15
C THR A 369 -33.88 -7.95 1.54
N THR A 370 -34.72 -7.82 0.51
CA THR A 370 -35.30 -8.95 -0.25
C THR A 370 -34.24 -9.70 -1.05
N ALA A 371 -33.35 -8.98 -1.74
CA ALA A 371 -32.26 -9.58 -2.50
C ALA A 371 -31.29 -10.34 -1.58
N LEU A 372 -30.94 -9.76 -0.43
CA LEU A 372 -30.10 -10.43 0.57
C LEU A 372 -30.81 -11.64 1.20
N SER A 373 -32.13 -11.56 1.38
CA SER A 373 -32.97 -12.70 1.79
C SER A 373 -32.92 -13.85 0.79
N HIS A 374 -33.18 -13.56 -0.49
CA HIS A 374 -33.16 -14.56 -1.56
C HIS A 374 -31.79 -15.17 -1.79
N ALA A 375 -30.72 -14.40 -1.55
CA ALA A 375 -29.35 -14.89 -1.59
C ALA A 375 -28.95 -15.71 -0.35
N GLY A 376 -29.86 -15.91 0.61
CA GLY A 376 -29.66 -16.79 1.76
C GLY A 376 -28.93 -16.15 2.94
N TYR A 377 -28.64 -14.85 2.90
CA TYR A 377 -27.94 -14.13 3.96
C TYR A 377 -28.83 -13.80 5.17
N ASN A 378 -30.01 -14.40 5.25
CA ASN A 378 -30.97 -14.15 6.33
C ASN A 378 -31.02 -15.21 7.43
N ASN A 379 -30.29 -16.32 7.29
CA ASN A 379 -30.38 -17.47 8.18
C ASN A 379 -29.04 -17.72 8.90
N PRO A 380 -28.95 -17.55 10.24
CA PRO A 380 -27.68 -17.62 10.97
C PRO A 380 -27.03 -19.01 10.99
N THR A 381 -27.75 -20.07 10.58
CA THR A 381 -27.24 -21.46 10.59
C THR A 381 -26.64 -21.95 9.27
N THR A 382 -26.72 -21.19 8.17
CA THR A 382 -26.21 -21.64 6.84
C THR A 382 -25.05 -20.81 6.29
N THR A 383 -24.67 -19.70 6.94
CA THR A 383 -23.56 -18.83 6.51
C THR A 383 -22.84 -18.22 7.71
N ASN A 384 -21.61 -18.64 7.99
CA ASN A 384 -20.67 -17.95 8.90
C ASN A 384 -20.15 -16.62 8.28
N LYS A 385 -21.05 -15.76 7.77
CA LYS A 385 -20.70 -14.57 6.97
C LYS A 385 -21.38 -13.33 7.57
N GLU A 386 -20.61 -12.38 8.10
CA GLU A 386 -21.09 -11.06 8.55
C GLU A 386 -21.33 -10.16 7.33
N VAL A 387 -22.47 -9.46 7.29
CA VAL A 387 -22.86 -8.55 6.20
C VAL A 387 -23.01 -7.14 6.75
N MET A 388 -22.39 -6.17 6.08
CA MET A 388 -22.40 -4.76 6.46
C MET A 388 -23.06 -3.92 5.35
N ILE A 389 -23.92 -2.99 5.74
CA ILE A 389 -24.60 -2.05 4.85
C ILE A 389 -24.09 -0.63 5.10
N GLN A 390 -23.39 -0.05 4.11
CA GLN A 390 -22.84 1.29 4.20
C GLN A 390 -23.71 2.34 3.50
N SER A 391 -23.89 3.54 4.07
CA SER A 391 -24.50 4.69 3.39
C SER A 391 -23.92 6.04 3.83
N ARG A 392 -23.99 7.05 2.95
CA ARG A 392 -23.77 8.47 3.27
C ARG A 392 -25.01 9.17 3.83
N HIS A 393 -26.18 8.52 3.76
CA HIS A 393 -27.47 9.09 4.15
C HIS A 393 -28.00 8.42 5.42
N SER A 394 -28.21 9.20 6.48
CA SER A 394 -28.65 8.66 7.78
C SER A 394 -30.08 8.10 7.72
N ALA A 395 -30.96 8.67 6.89
CA ALA A 395 -32.34 8.20 6.75
C ALA A 395 -32.46 6.76 6.23
N VAL A 396 -31.51 6.31 5.39
CA VAL A 396 -31.44 4.93 4.86
C VAL A 396 -31.12 3.94 5.98
N LEU A 397 -30.13 4.27 6.81
CA LEU A 397 -29.71 3.42 7.92
C LEU A 397 -30.77 3.37 9.04
N VAL A 398 -31.45 4.50 9.31
CA VAL A 398 -32.59 4.54 10.24
C VAL A 398 -33.69 3.56 9.81
N LYS A 399 -34.05 3.56 8.52
CA LYS A 399 -35.10 2.69 7.99
C LYS A 399 -34.74 1.20 8.09
N LEU A 400 -33.52 0.83 7.70
CA LEU A 400 -32.99 -0.54 7.85
C LEU A 400 -33.00 -1.00 9.31
N LYS A 401 -32.66 -0.11 10.24
CA LYS A 401 -32.69 -0.42 11.68
C LYS A 401 -34.11 -0.62 12.20
N HIS A 402 -35.08 0.17 11.76
CA HIS A 402 -36.50 -0.02 12.10
C HIS A 402 -37.07 -1.34 11.57
N GLN A 403 -36.59 -1.80 10.40
CA GLN A 403 -36.94 -3.11 9.85
C GLN A 403 -36.29 -4.30 10.58
N LYS A 404 -35.54 -4.04 11.66
CA LYS A 404 -34.83 -5.05 12.45
C LYS A 404 -33.89 -5.92 11.59
N THR A 405 -33.18 -5.28 10.67
CA THR A 405 -32.13 -5.96 9.91
C THR A 405 -31.11 -6.63 10.84
N GLN A 406 -30.62 -7.80 10.44
CA GLN A 406 -29.53 -8.49 11.12
C GLN A 406 -28.14 -8.03 10.64
N TYR A 407 -28.10 -7.12 9.67
CA TYR A 407 -26.88 -6.61 9.05
C TYR A 407 -26.33 -5.39 9.78
N LYS A 408 -25.00 -5.27 9.84
CA LYS A 408 -24.32 -4.19 10.54
C LYS A 408 -24.33 -2.90 9.72
N LEU A 409 -24.77 -1.79 10.30
CA LEU A 409 -24.98 -0.53 9.57
C LEU A 409 -23.79 0.42 9.68
N VAL A 410 -23.31 0.98 8.56
CA VAL A 410 -22.10 1.82 8.48
C VAL A 410 -22.41 3.20 7.89
N TYR A 411 -22.16 4.27 8.64
CA TYR A 411 -22.37 5.65 8.20
C TYR A 411 -21.10 6.29 7.63
N THR A 412 -21.17 6.98 6.49
CA THR A 412 -19.99 7.57 5.83
C THR A 412 -19.97 9.09 6.03
N LEU A 413 -18.91 9.63 6.62
CA LEU A 413 -18.83 11.06 6.92
C LEU A 413 -18.41 11.91 5.70
N PRO A 414 -18.92 13.14 5.57
CA PRO A 414 -18.51 14.09 4.54
C PRO A 414 -17.01 14.41 4.57
N LEU A 415 -16.42 14.68 3.40
CA LEU A 415 -14.97 14.85 3.23
C LEU A 415 -14.36 16.08 3.94
N ASN A 416 -15.16 17.10 4.22
CA ASN A 416 -14.75 18.37 4.84
C ASN A 416 -14.79 18.39 6.38
N ILE A 417 -15.28 17.31 7.01
CA ILE A 417 -15.38 17.18 8.47
C ILE A 417 -14.06 16.63 9.02
N GLU A 418 -13.45 17.30 10.00
CA GLU A 418 -12.22 16.82 10.67
C GLU A 418 -12.49 16.21 12.06
N ASP A 419 -13.46 16.72 12.82
CA ASP A 419 -13.83 16.26 14.17
C ASP A 419 -15.38 16.23 14.36
N ALA A 420 -15.90 15.57 15.40
CA ALA A 420 -17.34 15.47 15.67
C ALA A 420 -17.68 15.70 17.16
N SER A 421 -18.72 16.48 17.45
CA SER A 421 -19.15 16.69 18.84
C SER A 421 -19.80 15.44 19.45
N ASP A 422 -19.72 15.27 20.78
CA ASP A 422 -20.36 14.17 21.52
C ASP A 422 -21.86 14.01 21.17
N SER A 423 -22.54 15.14 20.97
CA SER A 423 -23.94 15.17 20.53
C SER A 423 -24.15 14.60 19.13
N SER A 424 -23.25 14.88 18.18
CA SER A 424 -23.29 14.31 16.83
C SER A 424 -23.01 12.82 16.85
N VAL A 425 -22.08 12.38 17.71
CA VAL A 425 -21.80 10.96 17.92
C VAL A 425 -22.98 10.22 18.55
N ALA A 426 -23.67 10.83 19.51
CA ALA A 426 -24.88 10.30 20.10
C ALA A 426 -26.02 10.13 19.07
N GLU A 427 -26.16 11.06 18.13
CA GLU A 427 -27.12 10.92 17.02
C GLU A 427 -26.75 9.78 16.07
N MET A 428 -25.47 9.64 15.69
CA MET A 428 -25.00 8.55 14.82
C MET A 428 -25.26 7.16 15.43
N ASN A 429 -25.04 7.01 16.73
CA ASN A 429 -25.30 5.78 17.48
C ASN A 429 -26.76 5.29 17.41
N LYS A 430 -27.72 6.19 17.13
CA LYS A 430 -29.12 5.82 17.02
C LYS A 430 -29.38 4.93 15.81
N PHE A 431 -28.60 5.05 14.73
CA PHE A 431 -28.88 4.36 13.46
C PHE A 431 -27.71 3.58 12.85
N ALA A 432 -26.46 3.83 13.26
CA ALA A 432 -25.28 3.13 12.77
C ALA A 432 -24.59 2.33 13.88
N GLU A 433 -23.85 1.30 13.46
CA GLU A 433 -22.96 0.47 14.27
C GLU A 433 -21.48 0.71 13.90
N ALA A 434 -21.21 1.45 12.82
CA ALA A 434 -19.88 1.89 12.44
C ALA A 434 -19.89 3.20 11.63
N VAL A 435 -18.72 3.84 11.49
CA VAL A 435 -18.50 5.09 10.74
C VAL A 435 -17.27 4.98 9.84
N MET A 436 -17.32 5.54 8.63
CA MET A 436 -16.24 5.51 7.60
C MET A 436 -15.74 6.92 7.26
N LYS A 437 -14.42 7.19 7.37
CA LYS A 437 -13.79 8.51 7.11
C LYS A 437 -12.24 8.49 7.03
N SER A 438 -11.61 9.43 6.31
CA SER A 438 -10.16 9.69 6.43
C SER A 438 -9.79 10.33 7.77
N VAL A 439 -8.80 9.76 8.46
CA VAL A 439 -8.45 10.07 9.87
C VAL A 439 -7.23 11.00 10.02
N PHE A 440 -6.75 11.58 8.91
CA PHE A 440 -5.45 12.24 8.82
C PHE A 440 -5.53 13.65 8.23
N VAL A 441 -4.77 14.60 8.82
CA VAL A 441 -4.65 15.99 8.33
C VAL A 441 -3.32 16.19 7.62
N GLU A 442 -3.35 16.75 6.41
CA GLU A 442 -2.15 17.04 5.60
C GLU A 442 -1.78 18.54 5.52
N SER A 443 -0.48 18.84 5.48
CA SER A 443 0.08 20.16 5.17
C SER A 443 1.32 20.02 4.29
N SER A 444 1.34 20.69 3.14
CA SER A 444 2.46 20.66 2.17
C SER A 444 2.96 19.24 1.83
N GLY A 445 2.04 18.28 1.72
CA GLY A 445 2.35 16.88 1.39
C GLY A 445 2.74 15.99 2.58
N PHE A 446 2.78 16.52 3.81
CA PHE A 446 3.06 15.76 5.02
C PHE A 446 1.80 15.53 5.84
N ILE A 447 1.65 14.33 6.39
CA ILE A 447 0.64 14.02 7.39
C ILE A 447 1.09 14.65 8.73
N VAL A 448 0.34 15.63 9.24
CA VAL A 448 0.77 16.47 10.38
C VAL A 448 0.16 16.04 11.70
N ARG A 449 -1.12 15.62 11.71
CA ARG A 449 -1.78 15.09 12.91
C ARG A 449 -2.86 14.07 12.57
N LYS A 450 -3.08 13.12 13.49
CA LYS A 450 -4.29 12.29 13.55
C LYS A 450 -5.44 13.15 14.07
N THR A 451 -6.63 13.05 13.49
CA THR A 451 -7.82 13.70 14.08
C THR A 451 -8.25 12.98 15.36
N ASN A 452 -8.97 13.66 16.25
CA ASN A 452 -9.49 13.04 17.48
C ASN A 452 -10.75 12.21 17.22
N LEU A 453 -11.29 12.31 16.00
CA LEU A 453 -12.50 11.64 15.53
C LEU A 453 -12.59 10.15 15.91
N VAL A 454 -11.52 9.37 15.74
CA VAL A 454 -11.54 7.93 16.11
C VAL A 454 -11.77 7.74 17.61
N LYS A 455 -11.10 8.57 18.43
CA LYS A 455 -11.20 8.50 19.89
C LYS A 455 -12.58 8.97 20.36
N GLU A 456 -13.09 10.06 19.78
CA GLU A 456 -14.43 10.61 20.06
C GLU A 456 -15.54 9.61 19.70
N LEU A 457 -15.45 8.94 18.54
CA LEU A 457 -16.38 7.91 18.12
C LEU A 457 -16.33 6.65 18.99
N GLN A 458 -15.14 6.27 19.47
CA GLN A 458 -14.95 5.10 20.34
C GLN A 458 -15.32 5.35 21.81
N SER A 459 -15.11 6.56 22.35
CA SER A 459 -15.47 6.92 23.73
C SER A 459 -16.99 6.94 23.97
N ALA A 460 -17.79 7.08 22.92
CA ALA A 460 -19.25 6.97 22.97
C ALA A 460 -19.78 5.52 22.94
N GLY A 461 -18.87 4.53 22.88
CA GLY A 461 -19.12 3.15 23.28
C GLY A 461 -19.81 2.20 22.28
N ARG A 462 -20.08 2.59 21.02
CA ARG A 462 -20.87 1.74 20.10
C ARG A 462 -20.59 1.81 18.58
N LEU A 463 -19.62 2.61 18.10
CA LEU A 463 -19.31 2.71 16.66
C LEU A 463 -17.91 2.19 16.33
N ALA A 464 -17.81 1.19 15.44
CA ALA A 464 -16.54 0.84 14.81
C ALA A 464 -16.13 1.94 13.80
N VAL A 465 -14.82 2.13 13.53
CA VAL A 465 -14.33 3.18 12.61
C VAL A 465 -13.49 2.58 11.49
N TYR A 466 -13.81 2.93 10.23
CA TYR A 466 -13.12 2.48 9.01
C TYR A 466 -12.46 3.68 8.27
N ALA A 467 -11.24 3.51 7.75
CA ALA A 467 -10.41 4.59 7.18
C ALA A 467 -10.32 4.57 5.63
N GLN A 468 -10.29 5.76 4.99
CA GLN A 468 -10.20 5.93 3.52
C GLN A 468 -8.95 6.72 3.09
N MET A 469 -8.17 6.25 2.09
CA MET A 469 -6.97 6.93 1.55
C MET A 469 -7.11 7.29 0.06
N LYS A 470 -6.47 8.40 -0.39
CA LYS A 470 -6.50 8.90 -1.78
C LYS A 470 -5.07 9.25 -2.24
N GLN A 471 -4.55 8.63 -3.30
CA GLN A 471 -3.21 8.96 -3.83
C GLN A 471 -3.28 10.02 -4.96
N ARG A 472 -2.26 10.87 -5.08
CA ARG A 472 -2.31 12.15 -5.84
C ARG A 472 -1.70 12.13 -7.25
N TRP A 473 -1.20 10.99 -7.73
CA TRP A 473 -0.60 10.87 -9.08
C TRP A 473 -1.14 9.71 -9.95
N LYS A 474 -2.09 8.95 -9.43
CA LYS A 474 -3.06 8.15 -10.18
C LYS A 474 -4.41 8.37 -9.49
N SER A 475 -5.52 8.51 -10.22
CA SER A 475 -6.84 8.49 -9.57
C SER A 475 -7.10 7.08 -9.04
N ILE A 476 -6.63 6.81 -7.84
CA ILE A 476 -6.76 5.53 -7.16
C ILE A 476 -7.45 5.80 -5.81
N THR A 477 -8.59 5.16 -5.63
CA THR A 477 -9.17 4.93 -4.30
C THR A 477 -8.87 3.46 -3.97
N THR A 478 -7.77 3.20 -3.26
CA THR A 478 -7.50 1.84 -2.74
C THR A 478 -8.20 1.73 -1.39
N PHE A 479 -9.11 0.77 -1.26
CA PHE A 479 -9.64 0.38 0.05
C PHE A 479 -8.65 -0.60 0.67
N PHE A 480 -7.89 -0.14 1.66
CA PHE A 480 -7.12 -1.05 2.50
C PHE A 480 -8.08 -1.67 3.52
N SER A 481 -8.28 -2.99 3.48
CA SER A 481 -8.77 -3.67 4.69
C SER A 481 -7.68 -3.53 5.76
N VAL A 482 -8.07 -3.20 6.98
CA VAL A 482 -7.12 -3.16 8.10
C VAL A 482 -6.55 -4.58 8.22
N ASN A 483 -5.24 -4.68 7.96
CA ASN A 483 -4.42 -5.88 7.98
C ASN A 483 -4.92 -6.92 9.00
N SER A 484 -5.13 -8.16 8.55
CA SER A 484 -5.56 -9.32 9.34
C SER A 484 -4.55 -9.78 10.39
N CYS A 485 -3.39 -9.11 10.54
CA CYS A 485 -2.45 -9.23 11.66
C CYS A 485 -3.02 -8.88 13.07
N THR A 486 -4.32 -9.07 13.30
CA THR A 486 -5.00 -8.88 14.59
C THR A 486 -4.49 -9.83 15.71
N GLY A 487 -3.67 -10.83 15.37
CA GLY A 487 -3.08 -11.77 16.32
C GLY A 487 -1.70 -11.40 16.89
N LEU A 488 -1.03 -10.34 16.41
CA LEU A 488 0.36 -10.03 16.82
C LEU A 488 0.47 -9.14 18.07
N GLY A 489 -0.60 -8.47 18.50
CA GLY A 489 -0.61 -7.63 19.71
C GLY A 489 0.62 -6.72 19.83
N ASP A 490 1.27 -6.74 21.00
CA ASP A 490 2.50 -5.99 21.29
C ASP A 490 3.76 -6.52 20.57
N GLY A 491 3.69 -7.71 19.95
CA GLY A 491 4.77 -8.34 19.19
C GLY A 491 4.96 -7.82 17.77
N LYS A 492 4.20 -6.79 17.36
CA LYS A 492 4.27 -6.21 16.01
C LYS A 492 5.66 -5.59 15.72
N PRO A 493 6.36 -6.00 14.64
CA PRO A 493 7.60 -5.35 14.21
C PRO A 493 7.41 -3.85 14.04
N ARG A 494 8.42 -3.04 14.40
CA ARG A 494 8.32 -1.56 14.28
C ARG A 494 7.99 -1.10 12.86
N SER A 495 8.42 -1.81 11.82
CA SER A 495 8.08 -1.56 10.42
C SER A 495 6.60 -1.74 10.09
N MET A 496 5.89 -2.58 10.84
CA MET A 496 4.45 -2.83 10.67
C MET A 496 3.58 -1.93 11.55
N LYS A 497 4.19 -1.07 12.38
CA LYS A 497 3.47 -0.02 13.11
C LYS A 497 3.10 1.08 12.12
N ALA A 498 1.90 1.63 12.25
CA ALA A 498 1.49 2.76 11.43
C ALA A 498 2.52 3.89 11.59
N VAL A 499 2.85 4.57 10.48
CA VAL A 499 3.73 5.74 10.51
C VAL A 499 3.20 6.72 11.56
N GLU A 500 4.05 7.10 12.51
CA GLU A 500 3.67 8.09 13.50
C GLU A 500 3.48 9.44 12.82
N ILE A 501 2.25 9.89 12.80
CA ILE A 501 1.84 11.09 12.09
C ILE A 501 2.47 12.30 12.73
N GLY A 502 3.11 13.14 11.93
CA GLY A 502 3.91 14.24 12.44
C GLY A 502 5.17 13.79 13.18
N GLY A 503 5.48 12.50 13.30
CA GLY A 503 6.69 12.01 13.99
C GLY A 503 7.98 12.57 13.40
N LEU A 504 8.08 12.62 12.06
CA LEU A 504 9.17 13.29 11.34
C LEU A 504 9.22 14.82 11.57
N VAL A 505 8.08 15.44 11.89
CA VAL A 505 8.03 16.87 12.24
C VAL A 505 8.42 17.09 13.71
N GLN A 506 8.14 16.11 14.56
CA GLN A 506 8.53 16.12 15.97
C GLN A 506 10.05 15.97 16.15
N THR A 507 10.74 15.26 15.26
CA THR A 507 12.21 15.15 15.28
C THR A 507 12.94 16.41 14.82
N LEU A 508 12.23 17.39 14.24
CA LEU A 508 12.81 18.68 13.89
C LEU A 508 13.00 19.55 15.14
N GLN A 509 14.18 20.17 15.25
CA GLN A 509 14.45 21.19 16.26
C GLN A 509 13.47 22.38 16.13
N ASP A 510 13.13 23.03 17.25
CA ASP A 510 12.03 24.02 17.35
C ASP A 510 12.13 25.19 16.35
N LYS A 511 13.35 25.58 15.94
CA LYS A 511 13.58 26.63 14.92
C LYS A 511 13.05 26.27 13.52
N ALA A 512 12.82 25.00 13.22
CA ALA A 512 12.38 24.51 11.90
C ALA A 512 10.87 24.22 11.80
N ARG A 513 10.09 24.50 12.86
CA ARG A 513 8.62 24.33 12.91
C ARG A 513 7.93 25.67 12.57
N ARG A 514 6.99 25.68 11.60
CA ARG A 514 6.22 26.89 11.18
C ARG A 514 4.90 27.04 11.98
N PRO A 515 4.26 28.23 11.99
CA PRO A 515 3.01 28.46 12.73
C PRO A 515 1.83 27.63 12.20
N ALA A 516 0.93 27.26 13.13
CA ALA A 516 -0.24 26.42 12.88
C ALA A 516 -1.27 27.04 11.91
N ARG A 517 -1.93 26.18 11.13
CA ARG A 517 -3.01 26.49 10.17
C ARG A 517 -4.31 26.89 10.91
N ALA A 518 -5.21 27.59 10.21
CA ALA A 518 -6.54 27.98 10.70
C ALA A 518 -7.38 26.77 11.20
N PRO A 519 -8.30 26.96 12.16
CA PRO A 519 -9.06 25.88 12.80
C PRO A 519 -10.03 25.17 11.85
N ALA A 520 -10.21 23.87 12.09
CA ALA A 520 -11.02 22.96 11.27
C ALA A 520 -12.53 23.02 11.56
N LEU A 521 -13.34 22.49 10.63
CA LEU A 521 -14.80 22.37 10.77
C LEU A 521 -15.19 21.13 11.61
N VAL A 522 -16.08 21.33 12.58
CA VAL A 522 -16.60 20.30 13.50
C VAL A 522 -18.04 19.92 13.10
N LEU A 523 -18.33 18.62 13.03
CA LEU A 523 -19.67 18.09 12.71
C LEU A 523 -20.69 18.39 13.81
N LYS A 524 -21.83 19.00 13.45
CA LYS A 524 -22.93 19.32 14.37
C LYS A 524 -24.08 18.32 14.24
N PRO A 525 -24.96 18.18 15.24
CA PRO A 525 -26.10 17.25 15.20
C PRO A 525 -27.06 17.48 14.03
N SER A 526 -27.22 18.74 13.61
CA SER A 526 -28.00 19.13 12.43
C SER A 526 -27.47 18.56 11.12
N ASP A 527 -26.18 18.22 11.08
CA ASP A 527 -25.49 17.71 9.89
C ASP A 527 -25.58 16.17 9.82
N VAL A 528 -26.17 15.53 10.84
CA VAL A 528 -26.30 14.07 10.98
C VAL A 528 -27.75 13.62 10.76
N VAL A 529 -28.73 14.39 11.24
CA VAL A 529 -30.15 13.99 11.23
C VAL A 529 -30.83 14.43 9.93
N GLU A 530 -31.16 13.45 9.09
CA GLU A 530 -31.94 13.67 7.87
C GLU A 530 -33.44 13.47 8.11
N PRO A 531 -34.31 14.11 7.31
CA PRO A 531 -35.74 13.81 7.32
C PRO A 531 -36.01 12.33 6.91
N PRO A 532 -37.10 11.72 7.42
CA PRO A 532 -37.42 10.32 7.11
C PRO A 532 -37.67 10.10 5.62
N LEU A 533 -37.26 8.92 5.12
CA LEU A 533 -37.49 8.54 3.71
C LEU A 533 -38.99 8.61 3.36
N PRO A 534 -39.36 9.17 2.20
CA PRO A 534 -40.76 9.23 1.76
C PRO A 534 -41.33 7.83 1.50
N ALA A 535 -42.65 7.68 1.64
CA ALA A 535 -43.35 6.41 1.38
C ALA A 535 -43.43 6.12 -0.13
N ALA A 536 -43.23 4.85 -0.52
CA ALA A 536 -43.35 4.42 -1.91
C ALA A 536 -44.80 4.55 -2.41
N ALA A 537 -45.01 5.26 -3.52
CA ALA A 537 -46.33 5.44 -4.13
C ALA A 537 -46.75 4.17 -4.91
N ALA A 538 -47.99 3.71 -4.72
CA ALA A 538 -48.53 2.54 -5.42
C ALA A 538 -48.71 2.80 -6.93
N ALA A 539 -48.16 1.92 -7.77
CA ALA A 539 -48.18 2.05 -9.23
C ALA A 539 -49.59 1.95 -9.81
N ALA A 540 -50.02 2.97 -10.57
CA ALA A 540 -51.30 3.00 -11.28
C ALA A 540 -51.26 2.21 -12.60
N ALA A 541 -52.39 1.57 -12.91
CA ALA A 541 -52.59 0.56 -13.94
C ALA A 541 -52.53 1.05 -15.41
N ALA A 542 -52.26 0.09 -16.29
CA ALA A 542 -52.04 0.18 -17.74
C ALA A 542 -53.20 0.80 -18.57
N VAL A 543 -52.83 1.43 -19.69
CA VAL A 543 -53.73 1.90 -20.78
C VAL A 543 -53.13 1.50 -22.15
N PRO A 544 -53.95 1.19 -23.19
CA PRO A 544 -53.67 0.14 -24.18
C PRO A 544 -53.07 0.57 -25.54
N LYS A 545 -52.62 -0.47 -26.25
CA LYS A 545 -51.97 -0.53 -27.58
C LYS A 545 -52.71 0.24 -28.69
N THR A 546 -51.95 0.96 -29.51
CA THR A 546 -52.30 1.27 -30.92
C THR A 546 -51.15 0.92 -31.87
N THR A 547 -51.57 0.61 -33.09
CA THR A 547 -50.99 -0.27 -34.10
C THR A 547 -50.11 0.42 -35.15
N GLY A 548 -49.11 -0.31 -35.66
CA GLY A 548 -48.71 -0.30 -37.07
C GLY A 548 -47.48 0.52 -37.43
N TYR A 549 -46.37 -0.13 -37.80
CA TYR A 549 -45.93 -0.27 -39.20
C TYR A 549 -44.72 -1.21 -39.32
N SER A 550 -44.65 -1.84 -40.48
CA SER A 550 -43.94 -3.06 -40.85
C SER A 550 -42.42 -2.93 -41.08
N SER A 551 -41.73 -4.04 -40.79
CA SER A 551 -40.34 -4.38 -41.10
C SER A 551 -40.06 -4.46 -42.62
N PRO A 552 -38.77 -4.57 -43.04
CA PRO A 552 -38.36 -5.89 -43.50
C PRO A 552 -36.99 -6.38 -43.01
N ARG A 553 -36.98 -7.69 -42.76
CA ARG A 553 -35.88 -8.65 -42.57
C ARG A 553 -34.74 -8.54 -43.58
N SER A 554 -33.55 -8.90 -43.13
CA SER A 554 -32.65 -9.80 -43.85
C SER A 554 -32.00 -10.80 -42.87
N ASP A 555 -32.18 -12.09 -43.18
CA ASP A 555 -31.67 -13.26 -42.47
C ASP A 555 -30.21 -13.57 -42.89
N ALA A 556 -29.36 -14.03 -41.94
CA ALA A 556 -28.61 -15.30 -42.01
C ALA A 556 -27.51 -15.42 -40.89
N PRO A 557 -27.34 -16.60 -40.23
CA PRO A 557 -26.34 -16.93 -39.19
C PRO A 557 -25.12 -17.70 -39.81
N PRO A 558 -24.18 -18.43 -39.14
CA PRO A 558 -23.95 -18.84 -37.72
C PRO A 558 -22.40 -18.75 -37.34
N PRO A 559 -21.72 -19.52 -36.44
CA PRO A 559 -22.15 -20.58 -35.50
C PRO A 559 -21.61 -20.51 -34.06
N ALA A 560 -22.25 -21.32 -33.21
CA ALA A 560 -21.90 -21.63 -31.83
C ALA A 560 -20.63 -22.48 -31.71
N ALA A 561 -19.83 -22.20 -30.68
CA ALA A 561 -18.84 -23.13 -30.13
C ALA A 561 -19.11 -23.30 -28.63
N ALA A 562 -19.30 -24.56 -28.24
CA ALA A 562 -19.54 -25.02 -26.90
C ALA A 562 -18.31 -24.81 -26.01
N VAL A 563 -18.54 -24.41 -24.75
CA VAL A 563 -17.54 -24.61 -23.68
C VAL A 563 -18.22 -25.27 -22.48
N THR A 564 -17.65 -26.44 -22.19
CA THR A 564 -17.92 -27.41 -21.14
C THR A 564 -17.82 -26.82 -19.74
N ALA A 565 -18.78 -27.15 -18.89
CA ALA A 565 -18.73 -26.90 -17.45
C ALA A 565 -17.66 -27.77 -16.77
N ILE A 566 -16.82 -27.17 -15.93
CA ILE A 566 -16.04 -27.89 -14.90
C ILE A 566 -16.48 -27.34 -13.55
N SER A 567 -17.17 -28.20 -12.80
CA SER A 567 -17.52 -27.98 -11.40
C SER A 567 -16.31 -28.26 -10.50
N SER A 568 -15.96 -27.33 -9.62
CA SER A 568 -15.20 -27.66 -8.41
C SER A 568 -15.67 -26.77 -7.27
N THR A 569 -16.45 -27.39 -6.38
CA THR A 569 -16.88 -26.87 -5.09
C THR A 569 -15.68 -26.70 -4.16
N GLY A 570 -15.31 -25.45 -3.87
CA GLY A 570 -14.43 -25.07 -2.76
C GLY A 570 -15.20 -24.16 -1.82
N ILE A 571 -15.50 -24.63 -0.61
CA ILE A 571 -16.29 -23.93 0.40
C ILE A 571 -15.44 -22.78 0.97
N LEU A 572 -15.64 -21.57 0.45
CA LEU A 572 -15.06 -20.32 0.96
C LEU A 572 -15.99 -19.68 2.02
N LEU A 573 -15.53 -19.70 3.27
CA LEU A 573 -15.97 -18.79 4.32
C LEU A 573 -15.61 -17.36 3.88
N GLY A 574 -16.61 -16.53 3.58
CA GLY A 574 -16.39 -15.20 3.02
C GLY A 574 -17.48 -14.23 3.43
N MET A 575 -17.12 -13.20 4.18
CA MET A 575 -18.01 -12.09 4.52
C MET A 575 -18.37 -11.29 3.26
N VAL A 576 -19.59 -10.77 3.20
CA VAL A 576 -20.15 -10.09 2.02
C VAL A 576 -20.42 -8.64 2.37
N TRP A 577 -19.80 -7.72 1.65
CA TRP A 577 -19.92 -6.28 1.89
C TRP A 577 -20.88 -5.65 0.87
N VAL A 578 -21.89 -4.94 1.36
CA VAL A 578 -22.91 -4.28 0.53
C VAL A 578 -22.82 -2.78 0.77
N SER A 579 -22.25 -2.06 -0.18
CA SER A 579 -22.18 -0.60 -0.12
C SER A 579 -23.41 -0.01 -0.81
N LEU A 580 -24.33 0.56 -0.04
CA LEU A 580 -25.37 1.48 -0.51
C LEU A 580 -24.74 2.88 -0.63
N LEU A 581 -23.73 2.98 -1.50
CA LEU A 581 -23.16 4.24 -1.94
C LEU A 581 -24.07 4.79 -3.03
N ILE A 582 -25.17 5.38 -2.59
CA ILE A 582 -26.06 6.15 -3.44
C ILE A 582 -25.76 7.64 -3.26
#